data_AF-A0A5D0UG12-F1
#
_entry.id   AF-A0A5D0UG12-F1
#
_cell.length_a   1.000
_cell.length_b   1.000
_cell.length_c   1.000
_cell.angle_alpha   90.00
_cell.angle_beta   90.00
_cell.angle_gamma   90.00
#
_symmetry.space_group_name_H-M   'P 1'
#
loop_
_entity.id
_entity.type
_entity.pdbx_description
1 polymer ?
#
loop_
_entity_poly.entity_id
_entity_poly.type
_entity_poly.pdbx_seq_one_letter_code
_entity_poly.pdbx_strand_id
1 'polypeptide(L)'
;MTHRIAPDTTGPSSVQPTHFHCYKWSGSGQEWERLGKTDTLDLNSPDRPPTRTVDWLIKSPRFIAAVRADPQTARDWLIGEWDQAREKAMTPVPEWVSSEGRAARALRAIETGCWPSYSQWLIGGTIVFLAVVGSDRTCH
;
A
#
# COMPACT_ATOMS: atom_id res chain seq x y z
N MET A 1 -10.46 37.88 -23.91
CA MET A 1 -9.72 38.04 -22.64
C MET A 1 -9.50 36.66 -22.07
N THR A 2 -8.26 36.19 -22.07
CA THR A 2 -7.89 34.83 -21.62
C THR A 2 -7.65 34.88 -20.10
N HIS A 3 -8.53 34.28 -19.30
CA HIS A 3 -8.33 34.17 -17.87
C HIS A 3 -7.13 33.25 -17.59
N ARG A 4 -6.03 33.83 -17.12
CA ARG A 4 -4.87 33.10 -16.61
C ARG A 4 -5.19 32.67 -15.18
N ILE A 5 -5.40 31.37 -14.97
CA ILE A 5 -5.54 30.80 -13.63
C ILE A 5 -4.19 30.97 -12.93
N ALA A 6 -4.18 31.70 -11.81
CA ALA A 6 -2.99 31.84 -10.98
C ALA A 6 -2.62 30.46 -10.39
N PRO A 7 -1.33 30.09 -10.31
CA PRO A 7 -0.95 28.86 -9.65
C PRO A 7 -1.36 28.95 -8.18
N ASP A 8 -2.12 27.94 -7.74
CA ASP A 8 -2.53 27.77 -6.36
C ASP A 8 -1.27 27.60 -5.50
N THR A 9 -0.99 28.60 -4.66
CA THR A 9 0.19 28.64 -3.78
C THR A 9 -0.10 28.02 -2.40
N THR A 10 -1.30 27.46 -2.21
CA THR A 10 -1.75 26.78 -0.99
C THR A 10 -1.61 25.25 -1.05
N GLY A 11 -0.61 24.75 -1.77
CA GLY A 11 -0.23 23.34 -1.67
C GLY A 11 0.27 23.03 -0.24
N PRO A 12 -0.14 21.90 0.39
CA PRO A 12 0.44 21.50 1.67
C PRO A 12 1.96 21.42 1.54
N SER A 13 2.68 21.84 2.59
CA SER A 13 4.14 21.75 2.61
C SER A 13 4.55 20.36 2.14
N SER A 14 5.36 20.31 1.10
CA SER A 14 5.91 19.10 0.50
C SER A 14 6.89 18.44 1.47
N VAL A 15 6.42 18.02 2.64
CA VAL A 15 7.27 17.30 3.58
C VAL A 15 7.56 15.97 2.92
N GLN A 16 8.79 15.81 2.47
CA GLN A 16 9.24 14.55 1.93
C GLN A 16 9.30 13.53 3.07
N PRO A 17 8.86 12.29 2.84
CA PRO A 17 9.06 11.22 3.80
C PRO A 17 10.55 11.08 4.14
N THR A 18 10.84 10.83 5.40
CA THR A 18 12.20 10.49 5.86
C THR A 18 12.43 8.98 5.82
N HIS A 19 11.35 8.20 5.78
CA HIS A 19 11.35 6.74 5.70
C HIS A 19 9.99 6.23 5.18
N PHE A 20 9.94 4.93 4.90
CA PHE A 20 8.81 4.24 4.31
C PHE A 20 8.44 3.01 5.14
N HIS A 21 7.19 2.96 5.59
CA HIS A 21 6.60 1.79 6.24
C HIS A 21 6.10 0.81 5.18
N CYS A 22 6.65 -0.38 5.23
CA CYS A 22 6.29 -1.50 4.36
C CYS A 22 5.29 -2.38 5.10
N TYR A 23 4.01 -2.21 4.79
CA TYR A 23 2.92 -2.88 5.47
C TYR A 23 2.50 -4.18 4.80
N LYS A 24 2.25 -5.21 5.61
CA LYS A 24 1.70 -6.49 5.18
C LYS A 24 0.56 -6.93 6.09
N TRP A 25 -0.57 -7.28 5.49
CA TRP A 25 -1.71 -7.87 6.18
C TRP A 25 -2.20 -9.09 5.39
N SER A 26 -2.63 -10.12 6.08
CA SER A 26 -3.26 -11.29 5.46
C SER A 26 -4.41 -11.80 6.31
N GLY A 27 -5.45 -12.30 5.66
CA GLY A 27 -6.58 -12.91 6.35
C GLY A 27 -7.37 -13.83 5.41
N SER A 28 -8.25 -14.64 5.98
CA SER A 28 -9.14 -15.48 5.17
C SER A 28 -10.17 -14.62 4.42
N GLY A 29 -10.72 -15.14 3.32
CA GLY A 29 -11.77 -14.44 2.58
C GLY A 29 -13.03 -14.22 3.40
N GLN A 30 -13.35 -15.16 4.30
CA GLN A 30 -14.44 -14.99 5.26
C GLN A 30 -14.17 -13.85 6.24
N GLU A 31 -12.94 -13.74 6.75
CA GLU A 31 -12.54 -12.65 7.63
C GLU A 31 -12.55 -11.31 6.88
N TRP A 32 -12.08 -11.29 5.64
CA TRP A 32 -12.12 -10.12 4.77
C TRP A 32 -13.55 -9.65 4.50
N GLU A 33 -14.46 -10.56 4.15
CA GLU A 33 -15.86 -10.23 3.91
C GLU A 33 -16.56 -9.77 5.20
N ARG A 34 -16.34 -10.48 6.30
CA ARG A 34 -16.93 -10.14 7.61
C ARG A 34 -16.49 -8.74 8.04
N LEU A 35 -15.19 -8.47 8.03
CA LEU A 35 -14.62 -7.21 8.47
C LEU A 35 -14.79 -6.07 7.45
N GLY A 36 -14.97 -6.40 6.16
CA GLY A 36 -15.17 -5.43 5.08
C GLY A 36 -16.62 -4.98 4.89
N LYS A 37 -17.61 -5.83 5.21
CA LYS A 37 -19.05 -5.55 5.02
C LYS A 37 -19.72 -4.80 6.17
N THR A 38 -19.09 -4.70 7.35
CA THR A 38 -19.71 -4.00 8.47
C THR A 38 -19.36 -2.51 8.42
N ASP A 39 -20.30 -1.69 7.97
CA ASP A 39 -20.25 -0.21 8.01
C ASP A 39 -20.19 0.35 9.45
N THR A 40 -20.24 -0.53 10.46
CA THR A 40 -20.22 -0.26 11.90
C THR A 40 -18.91 -0.66 12.59
N LEU A 41 -17.93 -1.23 11.87
CA LEU A 41 -16.60 -1.43 12.44
C LEU A 41 -15.92 -0.06 12.54
N ASP A 42 -15.58 0.31 13.76
CA ASP A 42 -14.73 1.46 14.10
C ASP A 42 -13.66 1.61 13.00
N LEU A 43 -13.71 2.73 12.27
CA LEU A 43 -12.75 3.02 11.20
C LEU A 43 -11.31 3.01 11.74
N ASN A 44 -11.14 3.15 13.06
CA ASN A 44 -9.88 3.07 13.77
C ASN A 44 -9.45 1.65 14.16
N SER A 45 -10.25 0.62 13.85
CA SER A 45 -9.94 -0.76 14.21
C SER A 45 -8.69 -1.24 13.43
N PRO A 46 -7.61 -1.63 14.14
CA PRO A 46 -6.39 -2.12 13.49
C PRO A 46 -6.59 -3.49 12.82
N ASP A 47 -7.71 -4.17 13.05
CA ASP A 47 -7.98 -5.51 12.55
C ASP A 47 -8.70 -5.52 11.20
N ARG A 48 -9.40 -4.42 10.84
CA ARG A 48 -10.13 -4.29 9.57
C ARG A 48 -9.20 -4.40 8.36
N PRO A 49 -9.52 -5.19 7.31
CA PRO A 49 -8.71 -5.25 6.10
C PRO A 49 -8.49 -3.85 5.49
N PRO A 50 -7.26 -3.51 5.08
CA PRO A 50 -6.94 -2.19 4.54
C PRO A 50 -7.38 -2.11 3.08
N THR A 51 -8.65 -1.77 2.85
CA THR A 51 -9.25 -1.74 1.51
C THR A 51 -8.86 -0.49 0.73
N ARG A 52 -8.52 0.61 1.43
CA ARG A 52 -7.97 1.85 0.87
C ARG A 52 -6.56 2.08 1.37
N THR A 53 -5.73 2.76 0.57
CA THR A 53 -4.35 3.10 0.97
C THR A 53 -4.30 3.89 2.29
N VAL A 54 -5.26 4.80 2.50
CA VAL A 54 -5.35 5.59 3.74
C VAL A 54 -5.58 4.73 4.99
N ASP A 55 -6.20 3.55 4.85
CA ASP A 55 -6.50 2.66 5.98
C ASP A 55 -5.19 2.13 6.61
N TRP A 56 -4.10 2.08 5.85
CA TRP A 56 -2.78 1.68 6.37
C TRP A 56 -2.22 2.66 7.39
N LEU A 57 -2.60 3.94 7.35
CA LEU A 57 -2.17 4.94 8.34
C LEU A 57 -2.79 4.71 9.72
N ILE A 58 -3.90 3.98 9.77
CA ILE A 58 -4.63 3.63 10.99
C ILE A 58 -4.11 2.32 11.57
N LYS A 59 -3.51 1.46 10.72
CA LYS A 59 -3.04 0.15 11.14
C LYS A 59 -1.99 0.25 12.24
N SER A 60 -2.13 -0.66 13.21
CA SER A 60 -1.12 -0.85 14.25
C SER A 60 0.27 -1.07 13.62
N PRO A 61 1.33 -0.49 14.20
CA PRO A 61 2.72 -0.72 13.77
C PRO A 61 3.12 -2.21 13.70
N ARG A 62 2.39 -3.12 14.36
CA ARG A 62 2.62 -4.57 14.27
C ARG A 62 2.50 -5.14 12.85
N PHE A 63 1.83 -4.42 11.95
CA PHE A 63 1.69 -4.80 10.53
C PHE A 63 2.79 -4.22 9.64
N ILE A 64 3.71 -3.43 10.20
CA ILE A 64 4.91 -2.99 9.51
C ILE A 64 5.87 -4.18 9.46
N ALA A 65 5.99 -4.80 8.29
CA ALA A 65 6.89 -5.91 8.06
C ALA A 65 8.34 -5.44 7.84
N ALA A 66 8.51 -4.19 7.40
CA ALA A 66 9.80 -3.57 7.19
C ALA A 66 9.71 -2.03 7.25
N VAL A 67 10.82 -1.40 7.60
CA VAL A 67 11.03 0.04 7.42
C VAL A 67 12.20 0.22 6.46
N ARG A 68 12.06 1.15 5.52
CA ARG A 68 13.06 1.46 4.48
C ARG A 68 13.32 2.96 4.46
N ALA A 69 14.58 3.35 4.34
CA ALA A 69 14.96 4.76 4.30
C ALA A 69 14.84 5.35 2.89
N ASP A 70 15.00 4.52 1.86
CA ASP A 70 15.03 4.95 0.47
C ASP A 70 13.84 4.41 -0.35
N PRO A 71 13.35 5.18 -1.34
CA PRO A 71 12.25 4.76 -2.21
C PRO A 71 12.52 3.45 -2.96
N GLN A 72 13.77 3.24 -3.39
CA GLN A 72 14.15 2.08 -4.20
C GLN A 72 14.02 0.77 -3.40
N THR A 73 14.55 0.71 -2.19
CA THR A 73 14.45 -0.47 -1.34
C THR A 73 13.04 -0.70 -0.82
N ALA A 74 12.25 0.36 -0.63
CA ALA A 74 10.82 0.26 -0.34
C ALA A 74 10.05 -0.37 -1.52
N ARG A 75 10.34 0.08 -2.75
CA ARG A 75 9.81 -0.54 -3.97
C ARG A 75 10.25 -2.00 -4.09
N ASP A 76 11.52 -2.30 -3.87
CA ASP A 76 12.05 -3.66 -4.03
C ASP A 76 11.43 -4.63 -3.03
N TRP A 77 11.20 -4.17 -1.79
CA TRP A 77 10.40 -4.92 -0.83
C TRP A 77 8.99 -5.22 -1.34
N LEU A 78 8.28 -4.20 -1.84
CA LEU A 78 6.90 -4.36 -2.31
C LEU A 78 6.81 -5.33 -3.48
N ILE A 79 7.75 -5.27 -4.42
CA ILE A 79 7.79 -6.15 -5.59
C ILE A 79 8.19 -7.57 -5.19
N GLY A 80 9.14 -7.74 -4.27
CA GLY A 80 9.51 -9.07 -3.75
C GLY A 80 8.33 -9.76 -3.05
N GLU A 81 7.55 -9.03 -2.26
CA GLU A 81 6.33 -9.57 -1.63
C GLU A 81 5.23 -9.87 -2.67
N TRP A 82 5.09 -9.02 -3.69
CA TRP A 82 4.17 -9.26 -4.80
C TRP A 82 4.53 -10.53 -5.58
N ASP A 83 5.81 -10.77 -5.85
CA ASP A 83 6.25 -11.95 -6.58
C ASP A 83 5.95 -13.25 -5.82
N GLN A 84 6.20 -13.26 -4.50
CA GLN A 84 5.80 -14.37 -3.64
C GLN A 84 4.29 -14.59 -3.61
N ALA A 85 3.50 -13.51 -3.61
CA ALA A 85 2.04 -13.60 -3.65
C ALA A 85 1.55 -14.11 -5.01
N ARG A 86 2.20 -13.72 -6.10
CA ARG A 86 1.90 -14.15 -7.47
C ARG A 86 2.12 -15.66 -7.64
N GLU A 87 3.21 -16.20 -7.12
CA GLU A 87 3.49 -17.64 -7.16
C GLU A 87 2.42 -18.48 -6.45
N LYS A 88 1.77 -17.91 -5.44
CA LYS A 88 0.73 -18.55 -4.63
C LYS A 88 -0.68 -18.12 -5.01
N ALA A 89 -0.83 -17.43 -6.14
CA ALA A 89 -2.11 -16.84 -6.53
C ALA A 89 -3.17 -17.94 -6.78
N MET A 90 -4.38 -17.70 -6.29
CA MET A 90 -5.52 -18.59 -6.50
C MET A 90 -5.87 -18.77 -7.99
N THR A 91 -5.66 -17.71 -8.77
CA THR A 91 -5.84 -17.69 -10.22
C THR A 91 -4.54 -17.21 -10.86
N PRO A 92 -4.13 -17.76 -12.01
CA PRO A 92 -2.95 -17.29 -12.72
C PRO A 92 -3.00 -15.77 -12.94
N VAL A 93 -1.94 -15.08 -12.53
CA VAL A 93 -1.80 -13.65 -12.79
C VAL A 93 -1.37 -13.47 -14.25
N PRO A 94 -2.06 -12.64 -15.04
CA PRO A 94 -1.71 -12.46 -16.45
C PRO A 94 -0.27 -11.96 -16.64
N GLU A 95 0.41 -12.42 -17.69
CA GLU A 95 1.81 -12.05 -17.97
C GLU A 95 2.05 -10.55 -18.14
N TRP A 96 1.06 -9.83 -18.69
CA TRP A 96 1.12 -8.36 -18.84
C TRP A 96 1.11 -7.61 -17.50
N VAL A 97 0.78 -8.30 -16.40
CA VAL A 97 0.95 -7.82 -15.02
C VAL A 97 2.34 -8.23 -14.52
N SER A 98 3.37 -7.82 -15.25
CA SER A 98 4.76 -8.15 -14.95
C SER A 98 5.28 -7.39 -13.72
N SER A 99 6.24 -8.01 -13.03
CA SER A 99 6.89 -7.41 -11.86
C SER A 99 7.68 -6.16 -12.24
N GLU A 100 8.28 -6.14 -13.42
CA GLU A 100 9.05 -5.01 -13.95
C GLU A 100 8.16 -3.78 -14.20
N GLY A 101 7.02 -3.96 -14.89
CA GLY A 101 6.08 -2.88 -15.14
C GLY A 101 5.43 -2.36 -13.85
N ARG A 102 5.26 -3.24 -12.85
CA ARG A 102 4.85 -2.83 -11.50
C ARG A 102 5.94 -2.09 -10.75
N ALA A 103 7.18 -2.53 -10.83
CA ALA A 103 8.33 -1.92 -10.17
C ALA A 103 8.51 -0.46 -10.58
N ALA A 104 8.50 -0.19 -11.89
CA ALA A 104 8.63 1.18 -12.42
C ALA A 104 7.47 2.09 -11.94
N ARG A 105 6.24 1.57 -11.95
CA ARG A 105 5.05 2.32 -11.48
C ARG A 105 5.10 2.54 -9.98
N ALA A 106 5.50 1.54 -9.19
CA ALA A 106 5.62 1.62 -7.74
C ALA A 106 6.66 2.66 -7.34
N LEU A 107 7.84 2.62 -7.95
CA LEU A 107 8.92 3.57 -7.66
C LEU A 107 8.45 5.00 -7.92
N ARG A 108 7.90 5.25 -9.12
CA ARG A 108 7.37 6.57 -9.46
C ARG A 108 6.31 7.03 -8.48
N ALA A 109 5.41 6.13 -8.08
CA ALA A 109 4.35 6.47 -7.14
C ALA A 109 4.91 6.83 -5.76
N ILE A 110 5.90 6.08 -5.25
CA ILE A 110 6.59 6.38 -3.99
C ILE A 110 7.31 7.74 -4.07
N GLU A 111 8.06 7.98 -5.14
CA GLU A 111 8.79 9.25 -5.34
C GLU A 111 7.86 10.47 -5.43
N THR A 112 6.63 10.29 -5.94
CA THR A 112 5.64 11.37 -6.08
C THR A 112 4.64 11.44 -4.93
N GLY A 113 4.84 10.71 -3.82
CA GLY A 113 3.91 10.75 -2.68
C GLY A 113 2.60 9.99 -2.88
N CYS A 114 2.48 9.21 -3.95
CA CYS A 114 1.34 8.35 -4.24
C CYS A 114 1.63 6.92 -3.74
N TRP A 115 1.32 6.66 -2.48
CA TRP A 115 1.63 5.40 -1.80
C TRP A 115 1.00 4.16 -2.47
N PRO A 116 1.79 3.24 -3.05
CA PRO A 116 1.25 2.08 -3.74
C PRO A 116 0.70 1.05 -2.76
N SER A 117 -0.41 0.41 -3.14
CA SER A 117 -1.06 -0.68 -2.41
C SER A 117 -1.46 -1.78 -3.38
N TYR A 118 -1.11 -3.02 -3.07
CA TYR A 118 -1.42 -4.21 -3.85
C TYR A 118 -2.19 -5.22 -3.00
N SER A 119 -3.01 -6.04 -3.67
CA SER A 119 -3.66 -7.17 -3.04
C SER A 119 -3.73 -8.35 -4.01
N GLN A 120 -3.74 -9.56 -3.44
CA GLN A 120 -3.81 -10.79 -4.23
C GLN A 120 -4.53 -11.89 -3.43
N TRP A 121 -5.48 -12.56 -4.08
CA TRP A 121 -6.05 -13.81 -3.58
C TRP A 121 -5.07 -14.95 -3.78
N LEU A 122 -4.81 -15.67 -2.70
CA LEU A 122 -3.91 -16.82 -2.64
C LEU A 122 -4.72 -18.11 -2.58
N ILE A 123 -4.08 -19.20 -2.99
CA ILE A 123 -4.62 -20.56 -2.82
C ILE A 123 -4.99 -20.79 -1.35
N GLY A 124 -6.11 -21.48 -1.11
CA GLY A 124 -6.64 -21.70 0.24
C GLY A 124 -7.54 -20.57 0.76
N GLY A 125 -7.98 -19.65 -0.12
CA GLY A 125 -8.96 -18.62 0.23
C GLY A 125 -8.41 -17.54 1.16
N THR A 126 -7.10 -17.33 1.16
CA THR A 126 -6.43 -16.23 1.89
C THR A 126 -6.25 -15.05 0.96
N ILE A 127 -6.40 -13.83 1.45
CA ILE A 127 -6.04 -12.61 0.72
C ILE A 127 -4.88 -11.93 1.44
N VAL A 128 -3.89 -11.47 0.68
CA VAL A 128 -2.81 -10.61 1.15
C VAL A 128 -3.03 -9.19 0.68
N PHE A 129 -2.71 -8.23 1.53
CA PHE A 129 -2.63 -6.81 1.24
C PHE A 129 -1.22 -6.32 1.57
N LEU A 130 -0.65 -5.53 0.67
CA LEU A 130 0.70 -4.99 0.74
C LEU A 130 0.64 -3.49 0.46
N ALA A 131 1.39 -2.69 1.19
CA ALA A 131 1.54 -1.27 0.85
C ALA A 131 2.86 -0.69 1.31
N VAL A 132 3.23 0.41 0.66
CA VAL A 132 4.36 1.25 1.06
C VAL A 132 3.82 2.64 1.33
N VAL A 133 4.02 3.13 2.56
CA VAL A 133 3.51 4.43 3.00
C VAL A 133 4.67 5.26 3.53
N GLY A 134 4.90 6.43 2.95
CA GLY A 134 5.91 7.37 3.43
C GLY A 134 5.48 8.05 4.73
N SER A 135 6.43 8.24 5.65
CA SER A 135 6.25 9.05 6.85
C SER A 135 7.42 10.01 7.07
N ASP A 136 7.10 11.17 7.61
CA ASP A 136 8.03 12.23 8.00
C ASP A 136 8.23 12.29 9.53
N ARG A 137 7.42 11.56 10.30
CA ARG A 137 7.46 11.55 11.76
C ARG A 137 8.63 10.72 12.26
N THR A 138 9.18 11.05 13.42
CA THR A 138 10.00 10.12 14.18
C THR A 138 9.12 9.02 14.78
N CYS A 139 8.85 8.00 13.99
CA CYS A 139 8.30 6.72 14.43
C CYS A 139 9.45 5.72 14.46
N HIS A 140 9.65 5.06 15.61
CA HIS A 140 10.69 4.07 15.92
C HIS A 140 12.00 4.65 16.49
#